data_AF-A0A0F8YTF6-F1
#
_entry.id   AF-A0A0F8YTF6-F1
#
_cell.length_a   1.000
_cell.length_b   1.000
_cell.length_c   1.000
_cell.angle_alpha   90.00
_cell.angle_beta   90.00
_cell.angle_gamma   90.00
#
_symmetry.space_group_name_H-M   'P 1'
#
loop_
_entity.id
_entity.type
_entity.pdbx_description
1 polymer ?
#
loop_
_entity_poly.entity_id
_entity_poly.type
_entity_poly.pdbx_seq_one_letter_code
_entity_poly.pdbx_strand_id
1 'polypeptide(L)'
;GIQVLLAPNMPPKRPPCCCDVAALLNCSCKAVCISGGVAMNSVMMGKFYEWYPCIKRIYIPPTPYDAGCAVGAAQYLWHHIQDKPRIKWNDNYSAYGGFSYSKERIADDLLCHKNIKQSIVNDNNVINLLDEQKIISVYGGRSETGRRALGNRSILADPRRIEMKNKINEKVKHRQWFRPFAPSILREDVKDWFIRDIDSPYMSFVVKFKDNMKDKVLAVVHKDDSARLQTVTEKDNNWYYNFIKKWKTKTGIPILLNTSFNDREPIVETPKHAIKCFLSTDIDYLYFYEYQILVEKIIK
;
A
#
# COMPACT_ATOMS: atom_id res chain seq x y z
N GLY A 1 -22.29 2.54 -5.93
CA GLY A 1 -23.04 2.21 -4.70
C GLY A 1 -22.12 1.52 -3.71
N ILE A 2 -22.39 1.64 -2.41
CA ILE A 2 -21.75 0.78 -1.39
C ILE A 2 -22.40 -0.60 -1.50
N GLN A 3 -21.60 -1.67 -1.50
CA GLN A 3 -22.09 -3.02 -1.25
C GLN A 3 -21.61 -3.45 0.13
N VAL A 4 -22.53 -3.53 1.08
CA VAL A 4 -22.26 -4.14 2.39
C VAL A 4 -22.87 -5.53 2.37
N LEU A 5 -22.02 -6.54 2.50
CA LEU A 5 -22.47 -7.91 2.66
C LEU A 5 -22.63 -8.17 4.15
N LEU A 6 -23.87 -8.12 4.63
CA LEU A 6 -24.26 -8.60 5.95
C LEU A 6 -24.52 -10.12 5.88
N ALA A 7 -24.20 -10.85 6.95
CA ALA A 7 -24.52 -12.27 7.08
C ALA A 7 -26.04 -12.51 6.89
N PRO A 8 -26.46 -13.69 6.40
CA PRO A 8 -27.72 -13.86 5.68
C PRO A 8 -28.92 -13.77 6.64
N ASN A 9 -29.70 -12.70 6.53
CA ASN A 9 -31.13 -12.62 6.84
C ASN A 9 -31.60 -11.15 6.73
N MET A 10 -32.03 -10.68 5.54
CA MET A 10 -32.99 -9.56 5.42
C MET A 10 -33.47 -9.33 3.96
N PRO A 11 -34.72 -8.86 3.75
CA PRO A 11 -35.38 -8.74 2.45
C PRO A 11 -35.05 -7.42 1.72
N PRO A 12 -35.36 -7.29 0.40
CA PRO A 12 -34.83 -6.21 -0.43
C PRO A 12 -35.69 -4.95 -0.37
N LYS A 13 -35.18 -3.83 0.17
CA LYS A 13 -35.73 -2.48 -0.11
C LYS A 13 -34.65 -1.40 -0.17
N ARG A 14 -34.60 -0.71 -1.34
CA ARG A 14 -33.85 0.50 -1.74
C ARG A 14 -32.30 0.47 -1.63
N PRO A 15 -31.57 1.17 -2.53
CA PRO A 15 -30.12 1.33 -2.41
C PRO A 15 -29.80 2.28 -1.24
N PRO A 16 -29.11 1.81 -0.18
CA PRO A 16 -28.82 2.63 0.99
C PRO A 16 -27.81 3.75 0.67
N CYS A 17 -28.05 4.96 1.20
CA CYS A 17 -26.98 5.96 1.34
C CYS A 17 -26.00 5.50 2.44
N CYS A 18 -24.81 6.11 2.55
CA CYS A 18 -23.80 5.70 3.54
C CYS A 18 -24.33 5.63 4.98
N CYS A 19 -25.34 6.44 5.31
CA CYS A 19 -25.99 6.49 6.62
C CYS A 19 -26.97 5.33 6.85
N ASP A 20 -27.48 4.68 5.80
CA ASP A 20 -28.45 3.58 5.93
C ASP A 20 -27.77 2.22 6.18
N VAL A 21 -26.50 2.09 5.77
CA VAL A 21 -25.65 0.95 6.15
C VAL A 21 -25.47 0.88 7.68
N ALA A 22 -25.45 2.05 8.35
CA ALA A 22 -25.42 2.18 9.79
C ALA A 22 -26.66 1.60 10.47
N ALA A 23 -27.83 1.87 9.87
CA ALA A 23 -29.13 1.48 10.41
C ALA A 23 -29.40 -0.03 10.29
N LEU A 24 -28.69 -0.72 9.37
CA LEU A 24 -28.80 -2.17 9.16
C LEU A 24 -27.91 -2.99 10.10
N LEU A 25 -26.95 -2.37 10.78
CA LEU A 25 -26.10 -3.01 11.78
C LEU A 25 -26.81 -3.04 13.13
N ASN A 26 -27.76 -3.97 13.30
CA ASN A 26 -28.13 -4.41 14.64
C ASN A 26 -26.83 -4.79 15.37
N CYS A 27 -26.64 -4.30 16.60
CA CYS A 27 -25.40 -4.36 17.39
C CYS A 27 -24.83 -5.78 17.68
N SER A 28 -25.35 -6.84 17.05
CA SER A 28 -24.85 -8.21 17.12
C SER A 28 -23.69 -8.50 16.16
N CYS A 29 -23.51 -7.72 15.09
CA CYS A 29 -22.47 -7.99 14.09
C CYS A 29 -21.09 -7.45 14.53
N LYS A 30 -20.15 -8.35 14.86
CA LYS A 30 -18.77 -7.98 15.24
C LYS A 30 -17.80 -7.87 14.06
N ALA A 31 -18.17 -8.33 12.87
CA ALA A 31 -17.30 -8.34 11.69
C ALA A 31 -18.07 -8.00 10.42
N VAL A 32 -17.57 -7.04 9.63
CA VAL A 32 -18.25 -6.54 8.43
C VAL A 32 -17.32 -6.61 7.22
N CYS A 33 -17.86 -7.05 6.08
CA CYS A 33 -17.18 -6.97 4.78
C CYS A 33 -17.77 -5.81 3.97
N ILE A 34 -16.92 -4.89 3.52
CA ILE A 34 -17.33 -3.69 2.77
C ILE A 34 -16.67 -3.68 1.40
N SER A 35 -17.47 -3.54 0.35
CA SER A 35 -17.03 -3.38 -1.04
C SER A 35 -17.79 -2.24 -1.74
N GLY A 36 -17.44 -1.97 -2.98
CA GLY A 36 -17.86 -0.80 -3.75
C GLY A 36 -16.85 0.35 -3.66
N GLY A 37 -16.81 1.22 -4.67
CA GLY A 37 -15.81 2.30 -4.76
C GLY A 37 -15.80 3.27 -3.57
N VAL A 38 -16.90 3.38 -2.83
CA VAL A 38 -17.00 4.19 -1.61
C VAL A 38 -16.16 3.62 -0.45
N ALA A 39 -15.89 2.30 -0.45
CA ALA A 39 -14.98 1.67 0.51
C ALA A 39 -13.52 2.15 0.36
N MET A 40 -13.17 2.83 -0.74
CA MET A 40 -11.86 3.47 -0.92
C MET A 40 -11.68 4.74 -0.06
N ASN A 41 -12.74 5.22 0.59
CA ASN A 41 -12.66 6.34 1.53
C ASN A 41 -12.05 5.87 2.86
N SER A 42 -10.72 5.86 2.92
CA SER A 42 -9.96 5.36 4.08
C SER A 42 -10.20 6.15 5.36
N VAL A 43 -10.55 7.44 5.26
CA VAL A 43 -10.93 8.28 6.42
C VAL A 43 -12.23 7.78 7.02
N MET A 44 -13.24 7.56 6.17
CA MET A 44 -14.52 7.00 6.60
C MET A 44 -14.33 5.60 7.19
N MET A 45 -13.55 4.73 6.54
CA MET A 45 -13.29 3.37 7.05
C MET A 45 -12.61 3.37 8.43
N GLY A 46 -11.71 4.33 8.70
CA GLY A 46 -11.15 4.53 10.04
C GLY A 46 -12.22 4.91 11.07
N LYS A 47 -13.07 5.89 10.73
CA LYS A 47 -14.17 6.36 11.59
C LYS A 47 -15.25 5.32 11.88
N PHE A 48 -15.42 4.30 11.03
CA PHE A 48 -16.38 3.21 11.29
C PHE A 48 -16.14 2.53 12.65
N TYR A 49 -14.88 2.40 13.08
CA TYR A 49 -14.57 1.83 14.40
C TYR A 49 -14.99 2.74 15.57
N GLU A 50 -15.12 4.04 15.34
CA GLU A 50 -15.60 5.02 16.33
C GLU A 50 -17.13 5.10 16.31
N TRP A 51 -17.72 5.15 15.11
CA TRP A 51 -19.16 5.21 14.91
C TRP A 51 -19.88 3.93 15.35
N TYR A 52 -19.23 2.77 15.24
CA TYR A 52 -19.81 1.48 15.61
C TYR A 52 -18.84 0.66 16.50
N PRO A 53 -18.78 0.96 17.81
CA PRO A 53 -17.86 0.27 18.73
C PRO A 53 -18.09 -1.25 18.85
N CYS A 54 -19.26 -1.75 18.44
CA CYS A 54 -19.60 -3.17 18.37
C CYS A 54 -18.81 -3.91 17.27
N ILE A 55 -18.40 -3.21 16.19
CA ILE A 55 -17.58 -3.77 15.12
C ILE A 55 -16.15 -3.91 15.62
N LYS A 56 -15.64 -5.14 15.54
CA LYS A 56 -14.26 -5.49 15.91
C LYS A 56 -13.38 -5.74 14.69
N ARG A 57 -13.97 -6.12 13.55
CA ARG A 57 -13.22 -6.38 12.31
C ARG A 57 -13.94 -5.81 11.10
N ILE A 58 -13.21 -5.12 10.24
CA ILE A 58 -13.68 -4.66 8.94
C ILE A 58 -12.76 -5.27 7.90
N TYR A 59 -13.33 -6.01 6.95
CA TYR A 59 -12.60 -6.51 5.79
C TYR A 59 -13.00 -5.73 4.54
N ILE A 60 -11.98 -5.24 3.83
CA ILE A 60 -12.13 -4.56 2.54
C ILE A 60 -11.17 -5.27 1.59
N PRO A 61 -11.64 -5.81 0.44
CA PRO A 61 -10.75 -6.45 -0.52
C PRO A 61 -9.76 -5.43 -1.12
N PRO A 62 -8.62 -5.87 -1.70
CA PRO A 62 -7.62 -4.93 -2.24
C PRO A 62 -8.15 -4.07 -3.39
N THR A 63 -9.12 -4.58 -4.15
CA THR A 63 -9.81 -3.89 -5.26
C THR A 63 -11.31 -3.80 -4.96
N PRO A 64 -11.74 -2.94 -4.02
CA PRO A 64 -13.15 -2.87 -3.63
C PRO A 64 -14.02 -2.12 -4.64
N TYR A 65 -13.42 -1.41 -5.59
CA TYR A 65 -14.13 -0.70 -6.66
C TYR A 65 -14.37 -1.62 -7.86
N ASP A 66 -15.01 -1.09 -8.92
CA ASP A 66 -15.52 -1.85 -10.06
C ASP A 66 -14.51 -2.79 -10.74
N ALA A 67 -13.20 -2.51 -10.67
CA ALA A 67 -12.18 -3.43 -11.19
C ALA A 67 -12.16 -4.79 -10.45
N GLY A 68 -12.62 -4.84 -9.20
CA GLY A 68 -12.78 -6.08 -8.44
C GLY A 68 -13.99 -6.91 -8.85
N CYS A 69 -14.93 -6.36 -9.64
CA CYS A 69 -16.13 -7.10 -10.06
C CYS A 69 -15.77 -8.32 -10.91
N ALA A 70 -14.68 -8.31 -11.67
CA ALA A 70 -14.22 -9.48 -12.42
C ALA A 70 -13.87 -10.65 -11.48
N VAL A 71 -13.17 -10.38 -10.37
CA VAL A 71 -12.84 -11.38 -9.34
C VAL A 71 -14.11 -11.86 -8.63
N GLY A 72 -15.00 -10.92 -8.28
CA GLY A 72 -16.29 -11.25 -7.66
C GLY A 72 -17.19 -12.13 -8.55
N ALA A 73 -17.28 -11.82 -9.84
CA ALA A 73 -18.05 -12.60 -10.81
C ALA A 73 -17.46 -14.00 -11.02
N ALA A 74 -16.13 -14.11 -11.11
CA ALA A 74 -15.46 -15.41 -11.20
C ALA A 74 -15.72 -16.27 -9.96
N GLN A 75 -15.63 -15.69 -8.75
CA GLN A 75 -15.92 -16.39 -7.50
C GLN A 75 -17.40 -16.77 -7.38
N TYR A 76 -18.32 -15.92 -7.87
CA TYR A 76 -19.75 -16.23 -7.91
C TYR A 76 -20.04 -17.43 -8.83
N LEU A 77 -19.51 -17.41 -10.06
CA LEU A 77 -19.62 -18.55 -10.98
C LEU A 77 -19.05 -19.83 -10.35
N TRP A 78 -17.83 -19.77 -9.81
CA TRP A 78 -17.15 -20.90 -9.18
C TRP A 78 -17.96 -21.51 -8.04
N HIS A 79 -18.37 -20.69 -7.07
CA HIS A 79 -19.02 -21.21 -5.87
C HIS A 79 -20.52 -21.44 -6.04
N HIS A 80 -21.25 -20.48 -6.61
CA HIS A 80 -22.71 -20.53 -6.65
C HIS A 80 -23.27 -21.27 -7.85
N ILE A 81 -22.58 -21.23 -9.00
CA ILE A 81 -23.10 -21.84 -10.24
C ILE A 81 -22.48 -23.22 -10.47
N GLN A 82 -21.17 -23.38 -10.19
CA GLN A 82 -20.46 -24.65 -10.40
C GLN A 82 -20.38 -25.54 -9.14
N ASP A 83 -21.00 -25.10 -8.04
CA ASP A 83 -21.00 -25.78 -6.73
C ASP A 83 -19.61 -26.20 -6.24
N LYS A 84 -18.59 -25.38 -6.54
CA LYS A 84 -17.23 -25.63 -6.06
C LYS A 84 -17.04 -25.04 -4.66
N PRO A 85 -16.12 -25.61 -3.86
CA PRO A 85 -15.79 -25.07 -2.54
C PRO A 85 -15.34 -23.61 -2.63
N ARG A 86 -15.76 -22.79 -1.66
CA ARG A 86 -15.27 -21.40 -1.54
C ARG A 86 -13.76 -21.39 -1.41
N ILE A 87 -13.12 -20.48 -2.14
CA ILE A 87 -11.70 -20.20 -1.94
C ILE A 87 -11.55 -19.49 -0.59
N LYS A 88 -10.85 -20.15 0.33
CA LYS A 88 -10.57 -19.60 1.67
C LYS A 88 -9.14 -19.08 1.71
N TRP A 89 -8.99 -17.92 2.34
CA TRP A 89 -7.70 -17.30 2.62
C TRP A 89 -7.55 -17.33 4.14
N ASN A 90 -6.41 -17.79 4.64
CA ASN A 90 -6.20 -17.87 6.09
C ASN A 90 -6.05 -16.48 6.72
N ASP A 91 -5.53 -15.51 5.95
CA ASP A 91 -5.33 -14.13 6.40
C ASP A 91 -5.91 -13.16 5.34
N ASN A 92 -5.06 -12.66 4.44
CA ASN A 92 -5.38 -11.68 3.43
C ASN A 92 -5.50 -12.30 2.04
N TYR A 93 -6.36 -11.72 1.21
CA TYR A 93 -6.33 -11.96 -0.23
C TYR A 93 -5.09 -11.29 -0.82
N SER A 94 -4.26 -12.04 -1.56
CA SER A 94 -3.04 -11.47 -2.13
C SER A 94 -3.37 -10.31 -3.06
N ALA A 95 -2.86 -9.12 -2.73
CA ALA A 95 -2.95 -7.97 -3.62
C ALA A 95 -2.02 -8.12 -4.83
N TYR A 96 -1.04 -9.02 -4.82
CA TYR A 96 0.03 -9.14 -5.81
C TYR A 96 -0.40 -10.01 -7.01
N GLY A 97 -1.42 -9.54 -7.72
CA GLY A 97 -2.07 -10.26 -8.82
C GLY A 97 -1.47 -10.02 -10.21
N GLY A 98 -0.62 -9.00 -10.40
CA GLY A 98 -0.08 -8.66 -11.72
C GLY A 98 1.18 -9.44 -12.11
N PHE A 99 1.97 -8.94 -13.07
CA PHE A 99 3.06 -9.72 -13.65
C PHE A 99 4.37 -9.56 -12.86
N SER A 100 5.17 -10.64 -12.83
CA SER A 100 6.59 -10.60 -12.51
C SER A 100 7.40 -10.68 -13.80
N TYR A 101 8.61 -10.12 -13.78
CA TYR A 101 9.45 -10.01 -14.97
C TYR A 101 10.82 -10.60 -14.70
N SER A 102 11.39 -11.29 -15.68
CA SER A 102 12.69 -11.95 -15.54
C SER A 102 13.85 -10.96 -15.51
N LYS A 103 15.00 -11.42 -15.01
CA LYS A 103 16.24 -10.63 -14.99
C LYS A 103 16.66 -10.20 -16.39
N GLU A 104 16.52 -11.10 -17.37
CA GLU A 104 16.87 -10.87 -18.78
C GLU A 104 16.03 -9.74 -19.35
N ARG A 105 14.71 -9.77 -19.09
CA ARG A 105 13.81 -8.71 -19.55
C ARG A 105 14.17 -7.34 -18.96
N ILE A 106 14.53 -7.30 -17.69
CA ILE A 106 14.98 -6.06 -17.02
C ILE A 106 16.29 -5.58 -17.64
N ALA A 107 17.25 -6.49 -17.87
CA ALA A 107 18.52 -6.16 -18.50
C ALA A 107 18.32 -5.59 -19.91
N ASP A 108 17.47 -6.20 -20.74
CA ASP A 108 17.15 -5.74 -22.09
C ASP A 108 16.55 -4.32 -22.08
N ASP A 109 15.58 -4.07 -21.19
CA ASP A 109 14.96 -2.75 -21.06
C ASP A 109 15.97 -1.71 -20.54
N LEU A 110 16.95 -2.09 -19.70
CA LEU A 110 18.01 -1.19 -19.21
C LEU A 110 19.07 -0.87 -20.27
N LEU A 111 19.46 -1.84 -21.12
CA LEU A 111 20.44 -1.65 -22.20
C LEU A 111 20.01 -0.58 -23.21
N CYS A 112 18.70 -0.33 -23.30
CA CYS A 112 18.13 0.72 -24.16
C CYS A 112 18.47 2.15 -23.70
N HIS A 113 19.09 2.34 -22.53
CA HIS A 113 19.34 3.66 -21.94
C HIS A 113 20.83 3.89 -21.64
N LYS A 114 21.43 4.91 -22.27
CA LYS A 114 22.87 5.26 -22.10
C LYS A 114 23.16 6.17 -20.90
N ASN A 115 22.13 6.81 -20.32
CA ASN A 115 22.28 7.81 -19.25
C ASN A 115 22.07 7.21 -17.85
N ILE A 116 22.26 5.90 -17.71
CA ILE A 116 22.12 5.19 -16.44
C ILE A 116 23.37 4.39 -16.13
N LYS A 117 23.68 4.28 -14.85
CA LYS A 117 24.69 3.37 -14.31
C LYS A 117 24.00 2.31 -13.47
N GLN A 118 24.46 1.08 -13.64
CA GLN A 118 23.93 -0.09 -12.94
C GLN A 118 24.98 -0.61 -11.97
N SER A 119 24.53 -1.03 -10.79
CA SER A 119 25.36 -1.69 -9.79
C SER A 119 24.61 -2.84 -9.13
N ILE A 120 25.34 -3.87 -8.71
CA ILE A 120 24.78 -4.95 -7.91
C ILE A 120 24.97 -4.60 -6.44
N VAL A 121 23.86 -4.55 -5.68
CA VAL A 121 23.84 -4.14 -4.28
C VAL A 121 22.91 -5.02 -3.47
N ASN A 122 23.13 -5.13 -2.16
CA ASN A 122 22.16 -5.79 -1.27
C ASN A 122 21.22 -4.77 -0.63
N ASP A 123 20.18 -5.26 0.05
CA ASP A 123 19.21 -4.38 0.74
C ASP A 123 19.86 -3.45 1.78
N ASN A 124 20.96 -3.85 2.43
CA ASN A 124 21.62 -2.99 3.42
C ASN A 124 22.22 -1.74 2.76
N ASN A 125 22.73 -1.87 1.52
CA ASN A 125 23.18 -0.71 0.75
C ASN A 125 22.01 0.25 0.48
N VAL A 126 20.85 -0.26 0.07
CA VAL A 126 19.66 0.56 -0.20
C VAL A 126 19.10 1.20 1.08
N ILE A 127 19.15 0.49 2.20
CA ILE A 127 18.78 1.00 3.52
C ILE A 127 19.72 2.14 3.97
N ASN A 128 21.01 2.07 3.66
CA ASN A 128 21.93 3.18 3.91
C ASN A 128 21.56 4.40 3.06
N LEU A 129 21.21 4.21 1.78
CA LEU A 129 20.74 5.31 0.93
C LEU A 129 19.45 5.96 1.48
N LEU A 130 18.51 5.16 1.99
CA LEU A 130 17.31 5.69 2.66
C LEU A 130 17.67 6.53 3.90
N ASP A 131 18.60 6.05 4.73
CA ASP A 131 19.09 6.75 5.93
C ASP A 131 19.76 8.09 5.57
N GLU A 132 20.46 8.12 4.42
CA GLU A 132 21.04 9.32 3.79
C GLU A 132 20.00 10.23 3.10
N GLN A 133 18.71 10.02 3.34
CA GLN A 133 17.61 10.83 2.80
C GLN A 133 17.48 10.75 1.26
N LYS A 134 17.88 9.64 0.64
CA LYS A 134 17.64 9.38 -0.78
C LYS A 134 16.23 8.82 -1.00
N ILE A 135 15.62 9.21 -2.12
CA ILE A 135 14.33 8.71 -2.60
C ILE A 135 14.59 7.52 -3.51
N ILE A 136 14.08 6.36 -3.13
CA ILE A 136 14.32 5.11 -3.86
C ILE A 136 13.00 4.62 -4.44
N SER A 137 12.91 4.49 -5.76
CA SER A 137 11.86 3.67 -6.35
C SER A 137 12.24 2.20 -6.32
N VAL A 138 11.31 1.35 -5.92
CA VAL A 138 11.49 -0.09 -5.86
C VAL A 138 10.56 -0.78 -6.83
N TYR A 139 11.11 -1.79 -7.50
CA TYR A 139 10.41 -2.61 -8.47
C TYR A 139 10.77 -4.08 -8.25
N GLY A 140 9.77 -4.94 -8.16
CA GLY A 140 9.99 -6.39 -8.15
C GLY A 140 8.72 -7.13 -7.79
N GLY A 141 8.77 -8.45 -7.90
CA GLY A 141 7.65 -9.34 -7.72
C GLY A 141 6.50 -9.03 -8.66
N ARG A 142 5.36 -9.66 -8.35
CA ARG A 142 4.09 -9.38 -9.01
C ARG A 142 3.58 -8.01 -8.59
N SER A 143 3.13 -7.19 -9.53
CA SER A 143 2.55 -5.89 -9.19
C SER A 143 1.26 -6.02 -8.37
N GLU A 144 1.01 -4.99 -7.58
CA GLU A 144 -0.20 -4.83 -6.78
C GLU A 144 -1.42 -4.59 -7.65
N THR A 145 -2.54 -5.17 -7.24
CA THR A 145 -3.87 -4.86 -7.75
C THR A 145 -4.40 -3.61 -7.05
N GLY A 146 -5.12 -2.77 -7.78
CA GLY A 146 -5.74 -1.58 -7.24
C GLY A 146 -4.95 -0.30 -7.47
N ARG A 147 -5.23 0.73 -6.66
CA ARG A 147 -4.69 2.09 -6.84
C ARG A 147 -3.61 2.46 -5.83
N ARG A 148 -3.12 1.49 -5.06
CA ARG A 148 -2.15 1.69 -3.98
C ARG A 148 -0.94 0.84 -4.28
N ALA A 149 0.25 1.41 -4.17
CA ALA A 149 1.47 0.61 -4.11
C ALA A 149 1.66 0.12 -2.68
N LEU A 150 2.04 -1.14 -2.56
CA LEU A 150 2.11 -1.92 -1.33
C LEU A 150 3.47 -2.64 -1.21
N GLY A 151 4.53 -2.06 -1.78
CA GLY A 151 5.92 -2.54 -1.67
C GLY A 151 6.58 -2.99 -2.98
N ASN A 152 5.81 -3.35 -4.01
CA ASN A 152 6.34 -3.95 -5.24
C ASN A 152 6.50 -2.95 -6.39
N ARG A 153 5.68 -1.89 -6.43
CA ARG A 153 5.78 -0.76 -7.37
C ARG A 153 5.72 0.56 -6.61
N SER A 154 6.70 0.77 -5.73
CA SER A 154 6.65 1.81 -4.70
C SER A 154 7.80 2.81 -4.82
N ILE A 155 7.59 4.02 -4.33
CA ILE A 155 8.65 4.96 -3.99
C ILE A 155 8.74 4.97 -2.48
N LEU A 156 9.93 4.63 -1.98
CA LEU A 156 10.26 4.52 -0.58
C LEU A 156 11.15 5.70 -0.15
N ALA A 157 10.93 6.18 1.06
CA ALA A 157 11.76 7.20 1.68
C ALA A 157 11.76 7.07 3.21
N ASP A 158 12.74 7.71 3.83
CA ASP A 158 12.81 7.84 5.29
C ASP A 158 11.68 8.75 5.81
N PRO A 159 10.81 8.27 6.71
CA PRO A 159 9.70 9.06 7.23
C PRO A 159 10.08 10.03 8.36
N ARG A 160 11.28 9.96 8.93
CA ARG A 160 11.65 10.68 10.16
C ARG A 160 11.66 12.20 10.02
N ARG A 161 12.03 12.71 8.84
CA ARG A 161 12.23 14.15 8.58
C ARG A 161 11.07 14.74 7.79
N ILE A 162 10.49 15.85 8.28
CA ILE A 162 9.36 16.50 7.61
C ILE A 162 9.71 16.99 6.19
N GLU A 163 10.97 17.37 5.98
CA GLU A 163 11.49 17.84 4.69
C GLU A 163 11.37 16.78 3.60
N MET A 164 11.37 15.48 3.97
CA MET A 164 11.20 14.39 3.01
C MET A 164 9.86 14.48 2.28
N LYS A 165 8.81 14.92 2.98
CA LYS A 165 7.49 15.14 2.37
C LYS A 165 7.56 16.20 1.27
N ASN A 166 8.25 17.31 1.54
CA ASN A 166 8.41 18.40 0.58
C ASN A 166 9.27 17.95 -0.60
N LYS A 167 10.40 17.29 -0.33
CA LYS A 167 11.28 16.73 -1.36
C LYS A 167 10.54 15.81 -2.32
N ILE A 168 9.75 14.84 -1.84
CA ILE A 168 9.01 13.93 -2.73
C ILE A 168 7.93 14.66 -3.54
N ASN A 169 7.23 15.62 -2.92
CA ASN A 169 6.21 16.41 -3.63
C ASN A 169 6.81 17.27 -4.73
N GLU A 170 7.97 17.88 -4.50
CA GLU A 170 8.68 18.72 -5.48
C GLU A 170 9.34 17.89 -6.58
N LYS A 171 10.13 16.89 -6.18
CA LYS A 171 10.98 16.08 -7.07
C LYS A 171 10.23 15.06 -7.93
N VAL A 172 9.08 14.56 -7.46
CA VAL A 172 8.46 13.38 -8.07
C VAL A 172 6.99 13.56 -8.37
N LYS A 173 6.21 14.06 -7.41
CA LYS A 173 4.75 14.03 -7.52
C LYS A 173 4.14 15.28 -8.13
N HIS A 174 4.82 16.41 -8.04
CA HIS A 174 4.32 17.73 -8.45
C HIS A 174 2.89 17.98 -7.96
N ARG A 175 2.63 17.62 -6.69
CA ARG A 175 1.31 17.67 -6.02
C ARG A 175 1.33 18.71 -4.90
N GLN A 176 0.13 19.11 -4.50
CA GLN A 176 -0.10 20.05 -3.41
C GLN A 176 0.57 19.55 -2.11
N TRP A 177 1.29 20.46 -1.43
CA TRP A 177 2.11 20.19 -0.24
C TRP A 177 1.36 19.52 0.92
N PHE A 178 0.04 19.71 1.02
CA PHE A 178 -0.75 19.15 2.11
C PHE A 178 -1.09 17.67 1.92
N ARG A 179 -0.93 17.09 0.72
CA ARG A 179 -1.26 15.66 0.50
C ARG A 179 -0.32 14.77 1.32
N PRO A 180 -0.86 13.94 2.22
CA PRO A 180 -0.03 13.09 3.06
C PRO A 180 0.43 11.83 2.32
N PHE A 181 1.59 11.31 2.72
CA PHE A 181 2.08 9.99 2.32
C PHE A 181 1.65 8.92 3.32
N ALA A 182 1.76 7.66 2.93
CA ALA A 182 1.32 6.53 3.73
C ALA A 182 2.52 5.86 4.44
N PRO A 183 2.40 5.49 5.72
CA PRO A 183 3.35 4.61 6.36
C PRO A 183 3.12 3.14 5.95
N SER A 184 4.17 2.45 5.55
CA SER A 184 4.22 0.98 5.61
C SER A 184 4.90 0.58 6.92
N ILE A 185 4.22 -0.22 7.74
CA ILE A 185 4.67 -0.64 9.08
C ILE A 185 4.62 -2.16 9.21
N LEU A 186 5.57 -2.74 9.95
CA LEU A 186 5.47 -4.14 10.36
C LEU A 186 4.20 -4.38 11.19
N ARG A 187 3.46 -5.44 10.88
CA ARG A 187 2.17 -5.70 11.51
C ARG A 187 2.26 -5.77 13.03
N GLU A 188 3.31 -6.40 13.56
CA GLU A 188 3.53 -6.59 15.00
C GLU A 188 3.78 -5.28 15.77
N ASP A 189 4.22 -4.22 15.08
CA ASP A 189 4.52 -2.92 15.69
C ASP A 189 3.31 -1.97 15.70
N VAL A 190 2.21 -2.28 15.01
CA VAL A 190 1.04 -1.38 14.89
C VAL A 190 0.50 -0.98 16.26
N LYS A 191 0.35 -1.94 17.16
CA LYS A 191 -0.17 -1.72 18.53
C LYS A 191 0.65 -0.71 19.33
N ASP A 192 1.93 -0.54 19.02
CA ASP A 192 2.84 0.34 19.74
C ASP A 192 2.85 1.75 19.15
N TRP A 193 2.51 1.89 17.87
CA TRP A 193 2.57 3.14 17.12
C TRP A 193 1.22 3.86 16.95
N PHE A 194 0.13 3.12 16.84
CA PHE A 194 -1.21 3.66 16.57
C PHE A 194 -2.14 3.48 17.77
N ILE A 195 -3.17 4.34 17.88
CA ILE A 195 -4.18 4.23 18.94
C ILE A 195 -5.05 2.97 18.80
N ARG A 196 -5.00 2.31 17.64
CA ARG A 196 -5.79 1.13 17.32
C ARG A 196 -4.93 0.09 16.62
N ASP A 197 -4.91 -1.11 17.17
CA ASP A 197 -4.25 -2.27 16.60
C ASP A 197 -5.16 -2.93 15.55
N ILE A 198 -4.92 -2.64 14.27
CA ILE A 198 -5.71 -3.15 13.14
C ILE A 198 -4.82 -3.70 12.03
N ASP A 199 -5.37 -4.67 11.31
CA ASP A 199 -4.86 -5.09 10.00
C ASP A 199 -5.30 -4.09 8.91
N SER A 200 -4.33 -3.59 8.13
CA SER A 200 -4.57 -2.70 7.00
C SER A 200 -3.61 -3.03 5.85
N PRO A 201 -3.63 -4.27 5.31
CA PRO A 201 -2.67 -4.71 4.29
C PRO A 201 -2.77 -3.92 2.97
N TYR A 202 -3.91 -3.28 2.71
CA TYR A 202 -4.19 -2.59 1.44
C TYR A 202 -4.30 -1.05 1.58
N MET A 203 -3.80 -0.48 2.68
CA MET A 203 -3.95 0.96 3.00
C MET A 203 -5.42 1.40 3.09
N SER A 204 -6.27 0.59 3.71
CA SER A 204 -7.73 0.82 3.72
C SER A 204 -8.21 1.73 4.85
N PHE A 205 -7.40 1.96 5.88
CA PHE A 205 -7.80 2.69 7.08
C PHE A 205 -6.90 3.88 7.36
N VAL A 206 -7.49 4.97 7.85
CA VAL A 206 -6.78 6.09 8.47
C VAL A 206 -6.96 6.00 9.98
N VAL A 207 -5.85 6.00 10.72
CA VAL A 207 -5.83 5.84 12.18
C VAL A 207 -4.86 6.86 12.78
N LYS A 208 -5.16 7.36 13.98
CA LYS A 208 -4.25 8.25 14.72
C LYS A 208 -3.03 7.52 15.26
N PHE A 209 -1.88 8.17 15.18
CA PHE A 209 -0.71 7.78 15.95
C PHE A 209 -0.96 7.96 17.45
N LYS A 210 -0.24 7.21 18.27
CA LYS A 210 -0.10 7.56 19.70
C LYS A 210 0.70 8.86 19.83
N ASP A 211 0.38 9.65 20.85
CA ASP A 211 0.96 10.99 21.04
C ASP A 211 2.49 10.98 21.09
N ASN A 212 3.10 9.96 21.70
CA ASN A 212 4.55 9.82 21.85
C ASN A 212 5.28 9.19 20.64
N MET A 213 4.55 8.88 19.55
CA MET A 213 5.12 8.19 18.39
C MET A 213 5.13 9.04 17.12
N LYS A 214 4.18 9.98 16.96
CA LYS A 214 4.03 10.78 15.73
C LYS A 214 5.28 11.59 15.36
N ASP A 215 5.95 12.19 16.34
CA ASP A 215 7.12 13.05 16.11
C ASP A 215 8.34 12.29 15.58
N LYS A 216 8.33 10.95 15.66
CA LYS A 216 9.41 10.10 15.13
C LYS A 216 9.31 9.89 13.61
N VAL A 217 8.16 10.19 12.98
CA VAL A 217 7.86 9.86 11.58
C VAL A 217 7.07 10.96 10.87
N LEU A 218 7.42 12.23 11.11
CA LEU A 218 6.66 13.41 10.68
C LEU A 218 6.28 13.44 9.18
N ALA A 219 7.05 12.82 8.28
CA ALA A 219 6.78 12.84 6.84
C ALA A 219 5.49 12.10 6.43
N VAL A 220 5.00 11.17 7.27
CA VAL A 220 3.80 10.36 7.02
C VAL A 220 2.62 10.71 7.93
N VAL A 221 2.78 11.71 8.80
CA VAL A 221 1.74 12.17 9.73
C VAL A 221 0.87 13.24 9.05
N HIS A 222 -0.45 13.09 9.14
CA HIS A 222 -1.43 14.07 8.69
C HIS A 222 -1.53 15.22 9.69
N LYS A 223 -2.16 16.34 9.28
CA LYS A 223 -2.37 17.50 10.16
C LYS A 223 -3.17 17.18 11.43
N ASP A 224 -4.01 16.15 11.41
CA ASP A 224 -4.83 15.68 12.53
C ASP A 224 -4.21 14.49 13.29
N ASP A 225 -2.89 14.31 13.17
CA ASP A 225 -2.09 13.24 13.77
C ASP A 225 -2.44 11.82 13.28
N SER A 226 -3.21 11.72 12.20
CA SER A 226 -3.58 10.46 11.58
C SER A 226 -2.62 10.04 10.47
N ALA A 227 -2.68 8.77 10.07
CA ALA A 227 -2.07 8.31 8.84
C ALA A 227 -2.82 7.13 8.24
N ARG A 228 -2.71 7.00 6.92
CA ARG A 228 -3.25 5.85 6.18
C ARG A 228 -2.23 4.71 6.11
N LEU A 229 -2.21 3.84 7.10
CA LEU A 229 -1.20 2.80 7.25
C LEU A 229 -1.40 1.59 6.31
N GLN A 230 -0.29 1.04 5.83
CA GLN A 230 -0.17 -0.32 5.33
C GLN A 230 0.46 -1.20 6.41
N THR A 231 -0.21 -2.26 6.84
CA THR A 231 0.42 -3.31 7.64
C THR A 231 1.12 -4.32 6.75
N VAL A 232 2.35 -4.67 7.06
CA VAL A 232 3.16 -5.62 6.29
C VAL A 232 3.44 -6.85 7.14
N THR A 233 3.09 -8.02 6.61
CA THR A 233 3.44 -9.32 7.19
C THR A 233 4.40 -10.06 6.25
N GLU A 234 5.17 -10.98 6.79
CA GLU A 234 6.06 -11.84 5.99
C GLU A 234 5.30 -12.66 4.94
N LYS A 235 4.07 -13.08 5.27
CA LYS A 235 3.21 -13.86 4.39
C LYS A 235 2.66 -13.04 3.22
N ASP A 236 2.30 -11.79 3.46
CA ASP A 236 1.79 -10.91 2.40
C ASP A 236 2.91 -10.54 1.43
N ASN A 237 4.08 -10.13 1.95
CA ASN A 237 5.23 -9.75 1.15
C ASN A 237 6.53 -9.97 1.91
N ASN A 238 7.17 -11.11 1.66
CA ASN A 238 8.38 -11.54 2.37
C ASN A 238 9.53 -10.53 2.21
N TRP A 239 9.83 -10.10 0.97
CA TRP A 239 10.91 -9.14 0.74
C TRP A 239 10.65 -7.83 1.47
N TYR A 240 9.44 -7.26 1.31
CA TYR A 240 9.15 -5.95 1.89
C TYR A 240 9.09 -5.97 3.41
N TYR A 241 8.57 -7.05 4.00
CA TYR A 241 8.62 -7.31 5.44
C TYR A 241 10.08 -7.33 5.94
N ASN A 242 10.94 -8.13 5.31
CA ASN A 242 12.35 -8.23 5.70
C ASN A 242 13.12 -6.94 5.45
N PHE A 243 12.78 -6.18 4.41
CA PHE A 243 13.34 -4.87 4.14
C PHE A 243 13.00 -3.85 5.25
N ILE A 244 11.73 -3.76 5.66
CA ILE A 244 11.31 -2.90 6.78
C ILE A 244 11.93 -3.39 8.10
N LYS A 245 12.05 -4.70 8.32
CA LYS A 245 12.70 -5.27 9.51
C LYS A 245 14.18 -4.88 9.60
N LYS A 246 14.93 -4.93 8.49
CA LYS A 246 16.32 -4.42 8.44
C LYS A 246 16.39 -2.91 8.71
N TRP A 247 15.45 -2.14 8.14
CA TRP A 247 15.31 -0.70 8.43
C TRP A 247 15.08 -0.43 9.92
N LYS A 248 14.18 -1.19 10.56
CA LYS A 248 13.92 -1.14 12.01
C LYS A 248 15.19 -1.44 12.81
N THR A 249 15.92 -2.50 12.45
CA THR A 249 17.18 -2.84 13.14
C THR A 249 18.20 -1.71 13.08
N LYS A 250 18.30 -1.01 11.94
CA LYS A 250 19.25 0.09 11.77
C LYS A 250 18.82 1.38 12.48
N THR A 251 17.53 1.72 12.43
CA THR A 251 17.04 3.06 12.81
C THR A 251 16.20 3.09 14.09
N GLY A 252 15.75 1.94 14.58
CA GLY A 252 14.73 1.82 15.62
C GLY A 252 13.30 2.12 15.14
N ILE A 253 13.10 2.43 13.85
CA ILE A 253 11.80 2.82 13.29
C ILE A 253 11.25 1.68 12.42
N PRO A 254 10.09 1.08 12.72
CA PRO A 254 9.49 0.00 11.94
C PRO A 254 8.62 0.51 10.78
N ILE A 255 8.84 1.75 10.34
CA ILE A 255 8.01 2.47 9.37
C ILE A 255 8.88 2.98 8.22
N LEU A 256 8.39 2.77 7.00
CA LEU A 256 8.88 3.48 5.80
C LEU A 256 7.76 4.34 5.22
N LEU A 257 8.12 5.48 4.65
CA LEU A 257 7.22 6.22 3.77
C LEU A 257 7.05 5.45 2.48
N ASN A 258 5.82 5.17 2.09
CA ASN A 258 5.47 4.51 0.83
C ASN A 258 4.49 5.38 0.03
N THR A 259 4.80 5.57 -1.25
CA THR A 259 3.87 6.10 -2.25
C THR A 259 3.95 5.33 -3.56
N SER A 260 2.92 5.43 -4.39
CA SER A 260 2.87 4.79 -5.71
C SER A 260 4.06 5.15 -6.58
N PHE A 261 4.67 4.19 -7.28
CA PHE A 261 5.69 4.48 -8.28
C PHE A 261 5.03 4.86 -9.61
N ASN A 262 4.89 6.17 -9.79
CA ASN A 262 4.32 6.84 -10.96
C ASN A 262 4.55 8.35 -10.82
N ASP A 263 4.21 9.12 -11.85
CA ASP A 263 3.91 10.54 -11.72
C ASP A 263 2.41 10.81 -11.96
N ARG A 264 2.06 11.48 -13.07
CA ARG A 264 0.69 11.79 -13.49
C ARG A 264 0.08 10.69 -14.38
N GLU A 265 0.53 9.46 -14.19
CA GLU A 265 0.15 8.27 -14.95
C GLU A 265 -0.24 7.11 -14.01
N PRO A 266 -0.76 5.97 -14.51
CA PRO A 266 -0.96 4.76 -13.69
C PRO A 266 0.32 4.29 -13.00
N ILE A 267 0.19 3.42 -11.98
CA ILE A 267 1.36 2.78 -11.35
C ILE A 267 2.13 2.01 -12.42
N VAL A 268 3.46 2.09 -12.39
CA VAL A 268 4.31 1.40 -13.36
C VAL A 268 4.08 -0.11 -13.29
N GLU A 269 3.91 -0.75 -14.46
CA GLU A 269 3.66 -2.20 -14.55
C GLU A 269 4.88 -2.96 -15.06
N THR A 270 5.47 -2.52 -16.17
CA THR A 270 6.61 -3.17 -16.84
C THR A 270 7.95 -2.54 -16.41
N PRO A 271 9.10 -3.23 -16.60
CA PRO A 271 10.41 -2.63 -16.33
C PRO A 271 10.65 -1.37 -17.17
N LYS A 272 10.26 -1.39 -18.45
CA LYS A 272 10.25 -0.20 -19.31
C LYS A 272 9.45 0.97 -18.74
N HIS A 273 8.27 0.74 -18.14
CA HIS A 273 7.51 1.80 -17.48
C HIS A 273 8.27 2.36 -16.26
N ALA A 274 8.85 1.48 -15.44
CA ALA A 274 9.63 1.87 -14.27
C ALA A 274 10.85 2.72 -14.63
N ILE A 275 11.62 2.30 -15.64
CA ILE A 275 12.81 3.02 -16.11
C ILE A 275 12.41 4.37 -16.71
N LYS A 276 11.34 4.42 -17.52
CA LYS A 276 10.84 5.68 -18.08
C LYS A 276 10.43 6.66 -16.98
N CYS A 277 9.64 6.22 -16.00
CA CYS A 277 9.19 7.05 -14.89
C CYS A 277 10.37 7.52 -14.02
N PHE A 278 11.34 6.63 -13.75
CA PHE A 278 12.56 6.98 -13.02
C PHE A 278 13.36 8.07 -13.75
N LEU A 279 13.54 7.93 -15.07
CA LEU A 279 14.29 8.89 -15.88
C LEU A 279 13.57 10.24 -16.05
N SER A 280 12.24 10.28 -15.97
CA SER A 280 11.44 11.50 -16.13
C SER A 280 11.16 12.26 -14.83
N THR A 281 11.67 11.79 -13.69
CA THR A 281 11.44 12.39 -12.36
C THR A 281 12.78 12.64 -11.66
N ASP A 282 12.80 13.32 -10.52
CA ASP A 282 14.02 13.53 -9.72
C ASP A 282 14.19 12.47 -8.60
N ILE A 283 13.70 11.25 -8.84
CA ILE A 283 14.00 10.08 -7.99
C ILE A 283 15.51 9.81 -8.04
N ASP A 284 16.13 9.56 -6.89
CA ASP A 284 17.59 9.39 -6.77
C ASP A 284 18.03 8.02 -7.32
N TYR A 285 17.32 6.94 -6.97
CA TYR A 285 17.65 5.57 -7.43
C TYR A 285 16.42 4.74 -7.79
N LEU A 286 16.60 3.81 -8.72
CA LEU A 286 15.66 2.73 -9.02
C LEU A 286 16.28 1.38 -8.63
N TYR A 287 15.61 0.63 -7.76
CA TYR A 287 16.07 -0.65 -7.25
C TYR A 287 15.16 -1.80 -7.72
N PHE A 288 15.71 -2.69 -8.54
CA PHE A 288 15.08 -3.96 -8.92
C PHE A 288 15.44 -5.03 -7.90
N TYR A 289 14.66 -5.10 -6.81
CA TYR A 289 15.08 -5.79 -5.60
C TYR A 289 15.23 -7.30 -5.72
N GLU A 290 14.44 -7.95 -6.59
CA GLU A 290 14.53 -9.41 -6.82
C GLU A 290 15.91 -9.81 -7.37
N TYR A 291 16.55 -8.90 -8.10
CA TYR A 291 17.81 -9.14 -8.78
C TYR A 291 18.96 -8.30 -8.26
N GLN A 292 18.74 -7.54 -7.17
CA GLN A 292 19.76 -6.75 -6.52
C GLN A 292 20.41 -5.70 -7.45
N ILE A 293 19.66 -5.22 -8.46
CA ILE A 293 20.16 -4.22 -9.42
C ILE A 293 19.72 -2.84 -8.96
N LEU A 294 20.70 -1.99 -8.66
CA LEU A 294 20.50 -0.57 -8.37
C LEU A 294 20.89 0.26 -9.59
N VAL A 295 20.00 1.16 -9.99
CA VAL A 295 20.13 2.03 -11.14
C VAL A 295 20.20 3.48 -10.66
N GLU A 296 21.22 4.19 -11.12
CA GLU A 296 21.41 5.62 -10.87
C GLU A 296 21.53 6.39 -12.19
N LYS A 297 21.17 7.68 -12.18
CA LYS A 297 21.33 8.54 -13.35
C LYS A 297 22.77 8.99 -13.47
N ILE A 298 23.30 8.96 -14.70
CA ILE A 298 24.56 9.62 -15.00
C ILE A 298 24.23 11.10 -15.21
N ILE A 299 24.52 11.92 -14.19
CA ILE A 299 24.42 13.38 -14.30
C ILE A 299 25.54 13.82 -15.24
N LYS A 300 25.19 14.44 -16.37
CA LYS A 300 26.14 15.14 -17.24
C LYS A 300 26.39 16.54 -16.71
#